data_AF-A0A536FW70-F1
#
_entry.id   AF-A0A536FW70-F1
#
_cell.length_a   1.000
_cell.length_b   1.000
_cell.length_c   1.000
_cell.angle_alpha   90.00
_cell.angle_beta   90.00
_cell.angle_gamma   90.00
#
_symmetry.space_group_name_H-M   'P 1'
#
loop_
_entity.id
_entity.type
_entity.pdbx_description
1 polymer ?
#
loop_
_entity_poly.entity_id
_entity_poly.type
_entity_poly.pdbx_seq_one_letter_code
_entity_poly.pdbx_strand_id
1 'polypeptide(L)'
;MEAALAAQGRAIHIANRRSDTTTRAARGPTSPQGGEANMQNREKDMAATIKPSTPTSMPSAITPKLLELKKDNRDFLLGLHRQMQLIRRFEERAQEQYTKAKIGGYCHLNIGEEATVVGGVLALKKNDYIFTSYREHGHA
;
A
#
# COMPACT_ATOMS: atom_id res chain seq x y z
N MET A 1 27.91 6.92 -28.28
CA MET A 1 27.35 5.61 -27.84
C MET A 1 26.90 5.78 -26.39
N GLU A 2 25.77 6.36 -26.00
CA GLU A 2 24.41 6.44 -26.57
C GLU A 2 23.89 5.08 -27.07
N ALA A 3 22.78 4.61 -26.47
CA ALA A 3 22.03 3.36 -26.73
C ALA A 3 22.29 2.11 -25.85
N ALA A 4 22.43 2.28 -24.52
CA ALA A 4 21.94 1.23 -23.58
C ALA A 4 21.17 1.80 -22.37
N LEU A 5 20.94 3.12 -22.34
CA LEU A 5 20.34 3.90 -21.25
C LEU A 5 18.80 3.95 -21.26
N ALA A 6 18.10 3.17 -22.10
CA ALA A 6 16.62 3.18 -22.17
C ALA A 6 15.97 1.78 -22.10
N ALA A 7 16.74 0.69 -22.07
CA ALA A 7 16.18 -0.66 -22.12
C ALA A 7 16.09 -1.36 -20.75
N GLN A 8 16.62 -0.74 -19.68
CA GLN A 8 16.78 -1.35 -18.34
C GLN A 8 16.19 -0.53 -17.18
N GLY A 9 15.38 0.50 -17.46
CA GLY A 9 14.40 1.09 -16.51
C GLY A 9 14.91 1.77 -15.23
N ARG A 10 16.23 1.92 -15.02
CA ARG A 10 16.86 2.75 -13.98
C ARG A 10 18.11 3.42 -14.60
N ALA A 11 18.50 4.64 -14.23
CA ALA A 11 18.82 5.09 -12.88
C ALA A 11 18.68 6.62 -12.70
N ILE A 12 18.17 7.08 -11.55
CA ILE A 12 18.89 7.72 -10.40
C ILE A 12 19.68 8.99 -10.75
N HIS A 13 19.16 10.17 -10.34
CA HIS A 13 19.86 11.12 -9.46
C HIS A 13 18.89 12.16 -8.87
N ILE A 14 18.94 12.36 -7.53
CA ILE A 14 18.17 13.35 -6.76
C ILE A 14 19.13 14.44 -6.26
N ALA A 15 18.75 15.71 -6.39
CA ALA A 15 19.28 16.78 -5.54
C ALA A 15 18.28 17.94 -5.44
N ASN A 16 18.29 18.80 -4.43
CA ASN A 16 18.15 18.69 -2.97
C ASN A 16 17.82 20.13 -2.53
N ARG A 17 16.97 20.29 -1.49
CA ARG A 17 16.87 21.43 -0.57
C ARG A 17 16.72 22.85 -1.15
N ARG A 18 15.65 23.52 -0.70
CA ARG A 18 15.37 24.96 -0.86
C ARG A 18 16.65 25.80 -0.69
N SER A 19 16.89 26.68 -1.65
CA SER A 19 17.87 27.75 -1.56
C SER A 19 17.40 28.77 -0.53
N ASP A 20 18.05 28.82 0.62
CA ASP A 20 18.14 30.05 1.39
C ASP A 20 19.59 30.20 1.86
N THR A 21 20.34 31.00 1.12
CA THR A 21 21.73 31.36 1.41
C THR A 21 21.73 32.60 2.28
N THR A 22 21.99 32.43 3.58
CA THR A 22 22.64 33.45 4.42
C THR A 22 23.86 32.83 5.12
N THR A 23 25.01 33.06 4.49
CA THR A 23 26.41 33.23 4.95
C THR A 23 26.92 32.75 6.33
N ARG A 24 28.01 31.95 6.26
CA ARG A 24 29.19 31.76 7.18
C ARG A 24 28.96 31.14 8.58
N ALA A 25 29.87 30.35 9.20
CA ALA A 25 31.24 29.91 8.94
C ALA A 25 31.56 28.63 9.77
N ALA A 26 32.70 28.01 9.45
CA ALA A 26 33.24 26.73 9.94
C ALA A 26 33.49 26.59 11.46
N ARG A 27 33.44 25.34 11.96
CA ARG A 27 34.18 24.82 13.13
C ARG A 27 34.27 23.28 13.08
N GLY A 28 35.44 22.74 13.44
CA GLY A 28 35.90 21.35 13.23
C GLY A 28 35.29 20.27 14.15
N PRO A 29 35.87 19.05 14.15
CA PRO A 29 35.21 17.86 14.67
C PRO A 29 35.31 17.79 16.19
N THR A 30 34.18 17.60 16.86
CA THR A 30 34.14 17.20 18.27
C THR A 30 33.21 15.99 18.37
N SER A 31 33.77 14.84 18.72
CA SER A 31 32.98 13.74 19.26
C SER A 31 32.60 14.10 20.70
N PRO A 32 31.36 13.82 21.11
CA PRO A 32 31.22 13.12 22.38
C PRO A 32 30.19 11.99 22.32
N GLN A 33 30.43 11.08 23.26
CA GLN A 33 29.73 9.85 23.56
C GLN A 33 28.27 10.06 23.99
N GLY A 34 27.48 8.99 23.87
CA GLY A 34 26.39 8.69 24.81
C GLY A 34 24.99 9.13 24.37
N GLY A 35 24.08 8.16 24.22
CA GLY A 35 22.67 8.44 23.98
C GLY A 35 21.85 7.21 23.61
N GLU A 36 21.92 6.14 24.40
CA GLU A 36 20.83 5.16 24.48
C GLU A 36 19.57 5.89 24.97
N ALA A 37 18.77 6.43 24.06
CA ALA A 37 17.43 6.88 24.40
C ALA A 37 16.54 6.91 23.15
N ASN A 38 15.39 6.27 23.34
CA ASN A 38 14.14 6.53 22.64
C ASN A 38 13.75 5.58 21.48
N MET A 39 13.74 4.28 21.79
CA MET A 39 12.97 3.29 21.03
C MET A 39 11.51 3.17 21.49
N GLN A 40 11.14 3.83 22.60
CA GLN A 40 9.85 3.65 23.29
C GLN A 40 8.74 4.63 22.87
N ASN A 41 9.05 5.70 22.13
CA ASN A 41 8.03 6.69 21.74
C ASN A 41 7.34 6.41 20.39
N ARG A 42 7.68 5.35 19.65
CA ARG A 42 7.07 5.07 18.33
C ARG A 42 5.84 4.15 18.38
N GLU A 43 5.66 3.39 19.44
CA GLU A 43 4.55 2.43 19.54
C GLU A 43 3.21 3.11 19.91
N LYS A 44 3.25 4.24 20.62
CA LYS A 44 2.03 4.92 21.13
C LYS A 44 1.19 5.61 20.05
N ASP A 45 1.77 5.91 18.89
CA ASP A 45 1.09 6.65 17.82
C ASP A 45 0.36 5.75 16.80
N MET A 46 0.45 4.42 16.93
CA MET A 46 -0.18 3.47 15.98
C MET A 46 -1.53 2.91 16.44
N ALA A 47 -1.97 3.22 17.67
CA ALA A 47 -3.25 2.75 18.20
C ALA A 47 -4.41 3.66 17.80
N ALA A 48 -4.64 3.83 16.49
CA ALA A 48 -5.90 4.38 16.03
C ALA A 48 -7.00 3.34 16.31
N THR A 49 -7.84 3.57 17.33
CA THR A 49 -8.99 2.71 17.63
C THR A 49 -9.90 2.62 16.41
N ILE A 50 -9.82 1.50 15.68
CA ILE A 50 -10.78 1.18 14.62
C ILE A 50 -12.10 0.87 15.32
N LYS A 51 -13.01 1.84 15.37
CA LYS A 51 -14.40 1.56 15.78
C LYS A 51 -14.95 0.50 14.83
N PRO A 52 -15.49 -0.63 15.34
CA PRO A 52 -16.13 -1.61 14.48
C PRO A 52 -17.32 -0.91 13.81
N SER A 53 -17.22 -0.70 12.50
CA SER A 53 -18.36 -0.21 11.72
C SER A 53 -19.43 -1.28 11.74
N THR A 54 -20.64 -0.91 12.15
CA THR A 54 -21.84 -1.74 12.03
C THR A 54 -21.87 -2.36 10.63
N PRO A 55 -22.12 -3.67 10.47
CA PRO A 55 -22.20 -4.26 9.14
C PRO A 55 -23.43 -3.67 8.43
N THR A 56 -23.19 -2.67 7.58
CA THR A 56 -24.18 -2.18 6.64
C THR A 56 -24.62 -3.35 5.78
N SER A 57 -25.92 -3.62 5.73
CA SER A 57 -26.48 -4.70 4.91
C SER A 57 -25.96 -4.57 3.47
N MET A 58 -25.40 -5.65 2.94
CA MET A 58 -24.89 -5.69 1.58
C MET A 58 -26.00 -5.29 0.59
N PRO A 59 -25.74 -4.35 -0.33
CA PRO A 59 -26.73 -3.95 -1.31
C PRO A 59 -27.06 -5.11 -2.25
N SER A 60 -28.35 -5.28 -2.59
CA SER A 60 -28.83 -6.37 -3.45
C SER A 60 -28.33 -6.28 -4.90
N ALA A 61 -27.86 -5.11 -5.35
CA ALA A 61 -27.28 -4.89 -6.67
C ALA A 61 -26.25 -3.75 -6.61
N ILE A 62 -25.10 -3.95 -7.25
CA ILE A 62 -24.04 -2.94 -7.35
C ILE A 62 -24.27 -2.17 -8.65
N THR A 63 -24.66 -0.91 -8.51
CA THR A 63 -24.81 0.02 -9.65
C THR A 63 -23.77 1.13 -9.55
N PRO A 64 -23.36 1.76 -10.66
CA PRO A 64 -22.41 2.88 -10.63
C PRO A 64 -22.83 4.00 -9.66
N LYS A 65 -24.12 4.29 -9.57
CA LYS A 65 -24.69 5.33 -8.68
C LYS A 65 -24.53 5.02 -7.19
N LEU A 66 -24.37 3.75 -6.84
CA LEU A 66 -24.13 3.31 -5.47
C LEU A 66 -22.68 3.51 -5.04
N LEU A 67 -21.76 3.61 -6.00
CA LEU A 67 -20.33 3.88 -5.76
C LEU A 67 -20.04 5.37 -5.59
N GLU A 68 -21.00 6.24 -5.89
CA GLU A 68 -20.92 7.67 -5.57
C GLU A 68 -20.88 7.87 -4.05
N LEU A 69 -19.88 8.62 -3.57
CA LEU A 69 -19.73 8.89 -2.15
C LEU A 69 -20.88 9.75 -1.64
N LYS A 70 -21.69 9.17 -0.76
CA LYS A 70 -22.79 9.79 -0.03
C LYS A 70 -22.58 9.57 1.46
N LYS A 71 -23.31 10.32 2.29
CA LYS A 71 -23.14 10.24 3.75
C LYS A 71 -23.61 8.90 4.32
N ASP A 72 -24.61 8.30 3.69
CA ASP A 72 -25.28 7.05 4.07
C ASP A 72 -24.51 5.78 3.65
N ASN A 73 -23.76 5.82 2.55
CA ASN A 73 -22.95 4.67 2.07
C ASN A 73 -21.45 4.78 2.40
N ARG A 74 -21.04 5.81 3.16
CA ARG A 74 -19.64 6.11 3.46
C ARG A 74 -18.88 4.91 4.02
N ASP A 75 -19.43 4.22 5.00
CA ASP A 75 -18.73 3.13 5.69
C ASP A 75 -18.57 1.89 4.80
N PHE A 76 -19.55 1.64 3.92
CA PHE A 76 -19.45 0.61 2.90
C PHE A 76 -18.31 0.90 1.92
N LEU A 77 -18.25 2.11 1.36
CA LEU A 77 -17.19 2.50 0.43
C LEU A 77 -15.80 2.52 1.08
N LEU A 78 -15.72 2.93 2.35
CA LEU A 78 -14.48 2.81 3.12
C LEU A 78 -14.09 1.35 3.36
N GLY A 79 -15.05 0.45 3.54
CA GLY A 79 -14.81 -1.00 3.59
C GLY A 79 -14.15 -1.50 2.30
N LEU A 80 -14.70 -1.15 1.14
CA LEU A 80 -14.12 -1.53 -0.15
C LEU A 80 -12.72 -0.96 -0.36
N HIS A 81 -12.53 0.33 -0.02
CA HIS A 81 -11.22 0.97 -0.10
C HIS A 81 -10.20 0.31 0.84
N ARG A 82 -10.59 -0.05 2.07
CA ARG A 82 -9.72 -0.78 2.99
C ARG A 82 -9.32 -2.14 2.44
N GLN A 83 -10.22 -2.87 1.79
CA GLN A 83 -9.89 -4.13 1.13
C GLN A 83 -8.87 -3.94 0.00
N MET A 84 -9.06 -2.95 -0.87
CA MET A 84 -8.08 -2.65 -1.91
C MET A 84 -6.70 -2.28 -1.34
N GLN A 85 -6.67 -1.48 -0.27
CA GLN A 85 -5.42 -1.11 0.39
C GLN A 85 -4.75 -2.30 1.10
N LEU A 86 -5.53 -3.22 1.65
CA LEU A 86 -5.01 -4.46 2.25
C LEU A 86 -4.29 -5.29 1.18
N ILE A 87 -4.94 -5.53 0.04
CA ILE A 87 -4.35 -6.25 -1.09
C ILE A 87 -3.06 -5.53 -1.53
N ARG A 88 -3.09 -4.22 -1.77
CA ARG A 88 -1.90 -3.45 -2.15
C ARG A 88 -0.73 -3.66 -1.18
N ARG A 89 -0.97 -3.56 0.13
CA ARG A 89 0.10 -3.68 1.14
C ARG A 89 0.61 -5.11 1.26
N PHE A 90 -0.26 -6.10 1.10
CA PHE A 90 0.15 -7.49 1.02
C PHE A 90 1.09 -7.71 -0.17
N GLU A 91 0.70 -7.24 -1.35
CA GLU A 91 1.46 -7.43 -2.59
C GLU A 91 2.82 -6.72 -2.56
N GLU A 92 2.88 -5.48 -2.06
CA GLU A 92 4.14 -4.76 -1.89
C GLU A 92 5.08 -5.52 -0.94
N ARG A 93 4.55 -6.13 0.12
CA ARG A 93 5.33 -6.92 1.06
C ARG A 93 5.79 -8.24 0.45
N ALA A 94 4.93 -8.89 -0.34
CA ALA A 94 5.27 -10.09 -1.10
C ALA A 94 6.41 -9.79 -2.10
N GLN A 95 6.32 -8.68 -2.84
CA GLN A 95 7.37 -8.20 -3.74
C GLN A 95 8.70 -7.95 -2.99
N GLU A 96 8.64 -7.33 -1.81
CA GLU A 96 9.82 -7.10 -0.98
C GLU A 96 10.47 -8.41 -0.52
N GLN A 97 9.66 -9.39 -0.07
CA GLN A 97 10.19 -10.69 0.37
C GLN A 97 10.73 -11.52 -0.80
N TYR A 98 10.10 -11.44 -1.97
CA TYR A 98 10.59 -12.06 -3.20
C TYR A 98 11.95 -11.48 -3.60
N THR A 99 12.09 -10.15 -3.59
CA THR A 99 13.37 -9.47 -3.88
C THR A 99 14.47 -9.85 -2.88
N LYS A 100 14.10 -10.14 -1.62
CA LYS A 100 15.00 -10.64 -0.58
C LYS A 100 15.30 -12.14 -0.68
N ALA A 101 14.86 -12.81 -1.76
CA ALA A 101 14.98 -14.25 -1.97
C ALA A 101 14.36 -15.11 -0.84
N LYS A 102 13.36 -14.57 -0.13
CA LYS A 102 12.61 -15.30 0.90
C LYS A 102 11.38 -16.03 0.36
N ILE A 103 10.98 -15.69 -0.86
CA ILE A 103 9.96 -16.41 -1.64
C ILE A 103 10.68 -16.92 -2.89
N GLY A 104 10.63 -18.24 -3.11
CA GLY A 104 11.19 -18.89 -4.30
C GLY A 104 10.13 -19.15 -5.36
N GLY A 105 10.56 -19.51 -6.58
CA GLY A 105 9.64 -19.80 -7.69
C GLY A 105 9.07 -18.55 -8.34
N TYR A 106 7.78 -18.56 -8.67
CA TYR A 106 7.08 -17.42 -9.30
C TYR A 106 6.28 -16.63 -8.27
N CYS A 107 6.19 -15.32 -8.47
CA CYS A 107 5.43 -14.41 -7.62
C CYS A 107 4.66 -13.41 -8.50
N HIS A 108 3.37 -13.64 -8.68
CA HIS A 108 2.51 -12.82 -9.54
C HIS A 108 1.64 -11.91 -8.68
N LEU A 109 1.78 -10.59 -8.87
CA LEU A 109 1.20 -9.59 -7.97
C LEU A 109 -0.06 -8.95 -8.58
N ASN A 110 -1.12 -8.75 -7.81
CA ASN A 110 -2.32 -7.99 -8.20
C ASN A 110 -2.15 -6.45 -8.06
N ILE A 111 -0.91 -5.92 -8.04
CA ILE A 111 -0.68 -4.47 -7.94
C ILE A 111 -1.30 -3.75 -9.14
N GLY A 112 -2.31 -2.92 -8.88
CA GLY A 112 -3.07 -2.19 -9.90
C GLY A 112 -4.37 -2.87 -10.34
N GLU A 113 -4.64 -4.09 -9.88
CA GLU A 113 -5.84 -4.86 -10.19
C GLU A 113 -6.80 -4.99 -9.00
N GLU A 114 -6.55 -4.27 -7.91
CA GLU A 114 -7.28 -4.46 -6.64
C GLU A 114 -8.77 -4.18 -6.78
N ALA A 115 -9.15 -3.21 -7.62
CA ALA A 115 -10.55 -2.90 -7.89
C ALA A 115 -11.28 -4.04 -8.62
N THR A 116 -10.59 -4.74 -9.53
CA THR A 116 -11.13 -5.90 -10.24
C THR A 116 -11.37 -7.06 -9.27
N VAL A 117 -10.40 -7.30 -8.37
CA VAL A 117 -10.50 -8.34 -7.35
C VAL A 117 -11.64 -8.05 -6.38
N VAL A 118 -11.61 -6.89 -5.72
CA VAL A 118 -12.62 -6.51 -4.70
C VAL A 118 -13.99 -6.40 -5.34
N GLY A 119 -14.12 -5.72 -6.47
CA GLY A 119 -15.39 -5.55 -7.18
C GLY A 119 -15.96 -6.88 -7.71
N GLY A 120 -15.09 -7.76 -8.20
CA GLY A 120 -15.48 -9.09 -8.67
C GLY A 120 -16.03 -9.96 -7.54
N VAL A 121 -15.33 -10.04 -6.41
CA VAL A 121 -15.77 -10.80 -5.22
C VAL A 121 -17.04 -10.22 -4.62
N LEU A 122 -17.17 -8.88 -4.60
CA LEU A 122 -18.32 -8.18 -4.03
C LEU A 122 -19.64 -8.52 -4.74
N ALA A 123 -19.59 -8.88 -6.02
CA ALA A 123 -20.78 -9.25 -6.80
C ALA A 123 -21.25 -10.69 -6.57
N LEU A 124 -20.46 -11.52 -5.88
CA LEU A 124 -20.74 -12.94 -5.70
C LEU A 124 -21.60 -13.19 -4.47
N LYS A 125 -22.42 -14.24 -4.55
CA LYS A 125 -23.14 -14.82 -3.42
C LYS A 125 -22.23 -15.78 -2.67
N LYS A 126 -22.59 -16.07 -1.42
CA LYS A 126 -21.85 -16.96 -0.51
C LYS A 126 -21.55 -18.36 -1.10
N ASN A 127 -22.40 -18.86 -1.98
CA ASN A 127 -22.28 -20.19 -2.57
C ASN A 127 -21.81 -20.17 -4.03
N ASP A 128 -21.40 -18.99 -4.54
CA ASP A 128 -20.83 -18.90 -5.87
C ASP A 128 -19.36 -19.35 -5.83
N TYR A 129 -18.89 -19.93 -6.93
CA TYR A 129 -17.53 -20.42 -7.06
C TYR A 129 -16.69 -19.42 -7.86
N ILE A 130 -15.44 -19.21 -7.43
CA ILE A 130 -14.41 -18.48 -8.19
C ILE A 130 -13.38 -19.48 -8.68
N PHE A 131 -13.12 -19.45 -9.98
CA PHE A 131 -11.93 -20.06 -10.56
C PHE A 131 -10.99 -18.96 -11.04
N THR A 132 -9.71 -19.10 -10.75
CA THR A 132 -8.68 -18.09 -11.05
C THR A 132 -7.43 -18.75 -11.59
N SER A 133 -6.55 -17.95 -12.20
CA SER A 133 -5.29 -18.42 -12.76
C SER A 133 -4.16 -18.34 -11.71
N TYR A 134 -2.97 -17.88 -12.11
CA TYR A 134 -1.76 -17.81 -11.29
C TYR A 134 -1.51 -16.42 -10.65
N ARG A 135 -2.47 -15.50 -10.75
CA ARG A 135 -2.42 -14.14 -10.17
C ARG A 135 -3.60 -13.91 -9.23
N GLU A 136 -3.61 -14.67 -8.13
CA GLU A 136 -4.78 -14.84 -7.29
C GLU A 136 -4.61 -14.45 -5.82
N HIS A 137 -3.49 -13.84 -5.45
CA HIS A 137 -3.24 -13.40 -4.07
C HIS A 137 -4.39 -12.58 -3.50
N GLY A 138 -4.93 -11.61 -4.25
CA GLY A 138 -6.03 -10.78 -3.79
C GLY A 138 -7.37 -11.51 -3.64
N HIS A 139 -7.53 -12.68 -4.27
CA HIS A 139 -8.76 -13.47 -4.23
C HIS A 139 -8.82 -14.45 -3.05
N ALA A 140 -7.69 -14.71 -2.37
CA ALA A 140 -7.56 -15.67 -1.27
C ALA A 140 -7.76 -15.02 0.12
#